data_AF-A0A9X2EQF9-F1
#
_entry.id   AF-A0A9X2EQF9-F1
#
_cell.length_a   1.000
_cell.length_b   1.000
_cell.length_c   1.000
_cell.angle_alpha   90.00
_cell.angle_beta   90.00
_cell.angle_gamma   90.00
#
_symmetry.space_group_name_H-M   'P 1'
#
loop_
_entity.id
_entity.type
_entity.pdbx_description
1 polymer ?
#
loop_
_entity_poly.entity_id
_entity_poly.type
_entity_poly.pdbx_seq_one_letter_code
_entity_poly.pdbx_strand_id
1 'polypeptide(L)'
;METIYHYTDVHGLFGILNRNQFWLTDNRFLNDSTEGVYAKEILETHKKKLFSQLDETAQEKIYTALTISTPFETGEKVVFTGSFSTEPNLLSQWRGYCSKEGGYAIGFDFNELRKLSEDYDISSCTYVAEDAVKLWKSLISDFQKMENKIQESILKGEPERLIVESLREDYIQFFLTRVFLQIICKHPDYNEEKEIRIIKFLKAGAKDIFFHPSNAGLSHINRCKNEQNRPR
;
A
#
# COMPACT_ATOMS: atom_id res chain seq x y z
N MET A 1 4.92 21.07 -0.41
CA MET A 1 3.80 20.83 -1.35
C MET A 1 2.55 21.37 -0.69
N GLU A 2 1.72 22.12 -1.41
CA GLU A 2 0.57 22.82 -0.81
C GLU A 2 -0.74 22.08 -1.11
N THR A 3 -0.93 21.61 -2.35
CA THR A 3 -2.18 20.98 -2.79
C THR A 3 -1.93 19.67 -3.54
N ILE A 4 -2.78 18.66 -3.32
CA ILE A 4 -2.88 17.43 -4.13
C ILE A 4 -4.25 17.31 -4.79
N TYR A 5 -4.34 16.63 -5.92
CA TYR A 5 -5.52 16.62 -6.77
C TYR A 5 -6.10 15.22 -6.93
N HIS A 6 -7.38 15.04 -6.62
CA HIS A 6 -8.11 13.81 -6.96
C HIS A 6 -8.91 14.04 -8.25
N TYR A 7 -8.62 13.26 -9.27
CA TYR A 7 -9.34 13.29 -10.54
C TYR A 7 -10.54 12.35 -10.47
N THR A 8 -11.71 12.85 -10.84
CA THR A 8 -12.96 12.09 -10.79
C THR A 8 -14.00 12.63 -11.75
N ASP A 9 -15.07 11.88 -11.97
CA ASP A 9 -16.22 12.31 -12.77
C ASP A 9 -17.26 13.08 -11.93
N VAL A 10 -18.38 13.46 -12.57
CA VAL A 10 -19.47 14.17 -11.91
C VAL A 10 -20.12 13.37 -10.79
N HIS A 11 -20.18 12.05 -10.90
CA HIS A 11 -20.79 11.19 -9.90
C HIS A 11 -19.89 11.05 -8.67
N GLY A 12 -18.58 10.91 -8.88
CA GLY A 12 -17.58 10.91 -7.83
C GLY A 12 -17.54 12.23 -7.08
N LEU A 13 -17.51 13.37 -7.79
CA LEU A 13 -17.58 14.70 -7.18
C LEU A 13 -18.87 14.85 -6.35
N PHE A 14 -20.02 14.52 -6.93
CA PHE A 14 -21.31 14.62 -6.24
C PHE A 14 -21.35 13.75 -4.97
N GLY A 15 -20.81 12.53 -5.04
CA GLY A 15 -20.69 11.63 -3.91
C GLY A 15 -19.81 12.20 -2.78
N ILE A 16 -18.67 12.79 -3.15
CA ILE A 16 -17.74 13.42 -2.20
C ILE A 16 -18.40 14.61 -1.49
N LEU A 17 -18.98 15.54 -2.26
CA LEU A 17 -19.59 16.75 -1.71
C LEU A 17 -20.82 16.44 -0.85
N ASN A 18 -21.71 15.57 -1.32
CA ASN A 18 -22.96 15.29 -0.62
C ASN A 18 -22.76 14.52 0.70
N ARG A 19 -21.68 13.74 0.81
CA ARG A 19 -21.37 12.94 2.01
C ARG A 19 -20.24 13.53 2.87
N ASN A 20 -19.57 14.57 2.38
CA ASN A 20 -18.34 15.13 2.96
C ASN A 20 -17.30 14.04 3.29
N GLN A 21 -17.15 13.09 2.36
CA GLN A 21 -16.34 11.88 2.52
C GLN A 21 -15.73 11.50 1.18
N PHE A 22 -14.45 11.16 1.16
CA PHE A 22 -13.82 10.54 0.00
C PHE A 22 -13.68 9.03 0.22
N TRP A 23 -13.59 8.33 -0.91
CA TRP A 23 -13.70 6.88 -0.98
C TRP A 23 -12.30 6.34 -1.23
N LEU A 24 -11.89 5.39 -0.39
CA LEU A 24 -10.68 4.61 -0.61
C LEU A 24 -11.07 3.29 -1.24
N THR A 25 -10.37 2.87 -2.27
CA THR A 25 -10.61 1.62 -3.01
C THR A 25 -9.71 0.53 -2.46
N ASP A 26 -10.24 -0.68 -2.32
CA ASP A 26 -9.43 -1.85 -1.97
C ASP A 26 -8.34 -2.08 -3.02
N ASN A 27 -7.10 -2.22 -2.57
CA ASN A 27 -5.92 -2.23 -3.42
C ASN A 27 -5.94 -3.34 -4.49
N ARG A 28 -6.71 -4.42 -4.26
CA ARG A 28 -6.89 -5.52 -5.21
C ARG A 28 -7.73 -5.15 -6.44
N PHE A 29 -8.40 -4.01 -6.41
CA PHE A 29 -9.28 -3.51 -7.48
C PHE A 29 -8.76 -2.23 -8.12
N LEU A 30 -7.46 -1.92 -7.95
CA LEU A 30 -6.84 -0.77 -8.60
C LEU A 30 -6.64 -1.01 -10.10
N ASN A 31 -6.59 0.08 -10.86
CA ASN A 31 -6.55 0.04 -12.32
C ASN A 31 -5.20 -0.45 -12.88
N ASP A 32 -4.12 -0.27 -12.12
CA ASP A 32 -2.80 -0.72 -12.52
C ASP A 32 -2.60 -2.18 -12.09
N SER A 33 -2.81 -3.10 -13.04
CA SER A 33 -2.64 -4.54 -12.84
C SER A 33 -1.17 -4.96 -12.67
N THR A 34 -0.22 -4.04 -12.85
CA THR A 34 1.22 -4.27 -12.61
C THR A 34 1.62 -4.00 -11.16
N GLU A 35 0.75 -3.38 -10.36
CA GLU A 35 0.98 -3.18 -8.93
C GLU A 35 1.18 -4.53 -8.23
N GLY A 36 2.20 -4.61 -7.37
CA GLY A 36 2.66 -5.86 -6.77
C GLY A 36 3.50 -6.77 -7.70
N VAL A 37 3.20 -6.84 -9.01
CA VAL A 37 4.03 -7.56 -10.00
C VAL A 37 5.37 -6.87 -10.16
N TYR A 38 5.38 -5.55 -10.35
CA TYR A 38 6.62 -4.79 -10.49
C TYR A 38 7.48 -4.83 -9.21
N ALA A 39 6.83 -4.75 -8.04
CA ALA A 39 7.49 -4.95 -6.75
C ALA A 39 8.17 -6.32 -6.67
N LYS A 40 7.50 -7.37 -7.13
CA LYS A 40 8.06 -8.74 -7.23
C LYS A 40 9.20 -8.81 -8.24
N GLU A 41 9.09 -8.17 -9.40
CA GLU A 41 10.16 -8.14 -10.41
C GLU A 41 11.42 -7.44 -9.91
N ILE A 42 11.28 -6.33 -9.17
CA ILE A 42 12.43 -5.67 -8.53
C ILE A 42 13.11 -6.62 -7.55
N LEU A 43 12.31 -7.32 -6.73
CA LEU A 43 12.80 -8.30 -5.78
C LEU A 43 13.54 -9.45 -6.47
N GLU A 44 12.97 -10.04 -7.52
CA GLU A 44 13.61 -11.12 -8.30
C GLU A 44 14.89 -10.65 -8.97
N THR A 45 14.84 -9.49 -9.65
CA THR A 45 15.98 -8.91 -10.36
C THR A 45 17.15 -8.65 -9.41
N HIS A 46 16.84 -8.17 -8.20
CA HIS A 46 17.86 -7.83 -7.23
C HIS A 46 18.12 -8.94 -6.22
N LYS A 47 17.41 -10.08 -6.28
CA LYS A 47 17.47 -11.20 -5.33
C LYS A 47 18.90 -11.58 -5.00
N LYS A 48 19.70 -11.87 -6.03
CA LYS A 48 21.11 -12.26 -5.83
C LYS A 48 21.95 -11.20 -5.12
N LYS A 49 21.71 -9.91 -5.39
CA LYS A 49 22.45 -8.79 -4.78
C LYS A 49 21.95 -8.50 -3.36
N LEU A 50 20.64 -8.60 -3.16
CA LEU A 50 19.93 -8.36 -1.91
C LEU A 50 20.22 -9.45 -0.89
N PHE A 51 20.31 -10.70 -1.34
CA PHE A 51 20.53 -11.87 -0.50
C PHE A 51 21.93 -12.47 -0.68
N SER A 52 22.88 -11.74 -1.27
CA SER A 52 24.25 -12.23 -1.52
C SER A 52 25.01 -12.62 -0.24
N GLN A 53 24.57 -12.13 0.91
CA GLN A 53 25.17 -12.38 2.21
C GLN A 53 24.52 -13.56 2.96
N LEU A 54 23.49 -14.19 2.38
CA LEU A 54 22.74 -15.28 2.99
C LEU A 54 23.06 -16.60 2.30
N ASP A 55 23.05 -17.70 3.07
CA ASP A 55 23.19 -19.03 2.48
C ASP A 55 21.94 -19.44 1.69
N GLU A 56 22.08 -20.44 0.83
CA GLU A 56 21.05 -20.84 -0.13
C GLU A 56 19.78 -21.39 0.55
N THR A 57 19.92 -22.01 1.73
CA THR A 57 18.78 -22.53 2.51
C THR A 57 17.99 -21.38 3.13
N ALA A 58 18.67 -20.36 3.65
CA ALA A 58 18.05 -19.13 4.11
C ALA A 58 17.33 -18.40 2.96
N GLN A 59 17.95 -18.32 1.76
CA GLN A 59 17.34 -17.72 0.57
C GLN A 59 16.03 -18.40 0.15
N GLU A 60 15.95 -19.73 0.20
CA GLU A 60 14.74 -20.48 -0.16
C GLU A 60 13.62 -20.28 0.88
N LYS A 61 13.95 -20.30 2.17
CA LYS A 61 13.00 -20.01 3.25
C LYS A 61 12.46 -18.59 3.18
N ILE A 62 13.31 -17.62 2.82
CA ILE A 62 12.91 -16.22 2.56
C ILE A 62 11.91 -16.15 1.43
N TYR A 63 12.24 -16.76 0.29
CA TYR A 63 11.36 -16.77 -0.86
C TYR A 63 10.00 -17.37 -0.51
N THR A 64 10.00 -18.50 0.19
CA THR A 64 8.80 -19.22 0.66
C THR A 64 7.97 -18.39 1.63
N ALA A 65 8.57 -17.78 2.66
CA ALA A 65 7.86 -16.88 3.57
C ALA A 65 7.32 -15.64 2.86
N LEU A 66 8.04 -15.14 1.85
CA LEU A 66 7.58 -14.08 0.95
C LEU A 66 6.50 -14.55 -0.03
N THR A 67 6.28 -15.85 -0.26
CA THR A 67 5.24 -16.32 -1.22
C THR A 67 4.06 -17.00 -0.56
N ILE A 68 4.18 -17.45 0.70
CA ILE A 68 3.21 -18.38 1.32
C ILE A 68 2.54 -17.80 2.57
N SER A 69 3.05 -16.73 3.18
CA SER A 69 2.54 -16.31 4.49
C SER A 69 2.27 -14.83 4.57
N THR A 70 0.97 -14.48 4.54
CA THR A 70 0.49 -13.17 4.97
C THR A 70 -0.97 -13.21 5.48
N PRO A 71 -1.33 -12.42 6.51
CA PRO A 71 -2.72 -12.09 6.86
C PRO A 71 -3.55 -11.49 5.71
N PHE A 72 -2.91 -11.03 4.62
CA PHE A 72 -3.58 -10.55 3.41
C PHE A 72 -4.04 -11.70 2.51
N GLU A 73 -3.22 -12.76 2.40
CA GLU A 73 -3.57 -14.00 1.70
C GLU A 73 -4.62 -14.82 2.47
N THR A 74 -4.61 -14.76 3.81
CA THR A 74 -5.72 -15.31 4.62
C THR A 74 -6.97 -14.42 4.62
N GLY A 75 -6.87 -13.20 4.07
CA GLY A 75 -7.96 -12.24 4.00
C GLY A 75 -8.34 -11.63 5.35
N GLU A 76 -7.45 -11.61 6.35
CA GLU A 76 -7.66 -11.01 7.68
C GLU A 76 -7.47 -9.49 7.71
N LYS A 77 -6.68 -8.94 6.79
CA LYS A 77 -6.52 -7.50 6.59
C LYS A 77 -6.78 -7.11 5.13
N VAL A 78 -7.27 -5.90 4.93
CA VAL A 78 -7.56 -5.28 3.62
C VAL A 78 -6.88 -3.90 3.59
N VAL A 79 -6.23 -3.54 2.48
CA VAL A 79 -5.66 -2.21 2.29
C VAL A 79 -6.59 -1.44 1.38
N PHE A 80 -6.95 -0.24 1.82
CA PHE A 80 -7.67 0.71 1.01
C PHE A 80 -6.75 1.87 0.65
N THR A 81 -6.80 2.30 -0.61
CA THR A 81 -5.99 3.40 -1.12
C THR A 81 -6.86 4.47 -1.77
N GLY A 82 -6.42 5.72 -1.66
CA GLY A 82 -6.99 6.85 -2.37
C GLY A 82 -5.87 7.50 -3.17
N SER A 83 -6.05 7.59 -4.48
CA SER A 83 -5.04 8.10 -5.40
C SER A 83 -5.25 9.58 -5.68
N PHE A 84 -4.16 10.34 -5.56
CA PHE A 84 -4.08 11.76 -5.85
C PHE A 84 -2.86 12.03 -6.72
N SER A 85 -2.86 13.12 -7.47
CA SER A 85 -1.69 13.61 -8.20
C SER A 85 -1.17 14.90 -7.56
N THR A 86 0.13 15.15 -7.67
CA THR A 86 0.71 16.46 -7.35
C THR A 86 0.35 17.52 -8.41
N GLU A 87 -0.08 17.10 -9.59
CA GLU A 87 -0.32 17.96 -10.73
C GLU A 87 -1.81 18.33 -10.89
N PRO A 88 -2.13 19.63 -11.02
CA PRO A 88 -3.52 20.10 -11.16
C PRO A 88 -4.14 19.81 -12.54
N ASN A 89 -3.31 19.54 -13.54
CA ASN A 89 -3.77 19.38 -14.91
C ASN A 89 -2.89 18.38 -15.70
N LEU A 90 -3.27 17.10 -15.65
CA LEU A 90 -2.62 16.02 -16.41
C LEU A 90 -3.59 15.36 -17.38
N LEU A 91 -3.25 15.37 -18.67
CA LEU A 91 -4.09 14.79 -19.73
C LEU A 91 -4.38 13.30 -19.53
N SER A 92 -3.39 12.53 -19.06
CA SER A 92 -3.59 11.11 -18.77
C SER A 92 -4.58 10.88 -17.64
N GLN A 93 -4.52 11.70 -16.58
CA GLN A 93 -5.48 11.64 -15.48
C GLN A 93 -6.90 11.98 -15.93
N TRP A 94 -7.06 13.03 -16.76
CA TRP A 94 -8.35 13.35 -17.38
C TRP A 94 -8.92 12.21 -18.21
N ARG A 95 -8.07 11.50 -18.97
CA ARG A 95 -8.52 10.38 -19.82
C ARG A 95 -8.80 9.10 -19.03
N GLY A 96 -8.02 8.85 -17.98
CA GLY A 96 -8.06 7.61 -17.21
C GLY A 96 -9.14 7.57 -16.14
N TYR A 97 -9.42 8.70 -15.49
CA TYR A 97 -10.26 8.75 -14.29
C TYR A 97 -11.51 9.61 -14.42
N CYS A 98 -11.70 10.29 -15.55
CA CYS A 98 -12.91 11.08 -15.81
C CYS A 98 -13.76 10.45 -16.91
N SER A 99 -15.05 10.79 -16.90
CA SER A 99 -15.99 10.39 -17.94
C SER A 99 -15.69 11.09 -19.28
N LYS A 100 -16.19 10.56 -20.40
CA LYS A 100 -16.01 11.20 -21.72
C LYS A 100 -16.73 12.54 -21.81
N GLU A 101 -17.76 12.71 -20.99
CA GLU A 101 -18.61 13.88 -20.86
C GLU A 101 -17.95 15.01 -20.06
N GLY A 102 -16.82 14.71 -19.39
CA GLY A 102 -16.06 15.67 -18.59
C GLY A 102 -15.62 15.09 -17.24
N GLY A 103 -14.89 15.90 -16.48
CA GLY A 103 -14.37 15.52 -15.18
C GLY A 103 -13.94 16.71 -14.33
N TYR A 104 -13.51 16.39 -13.12
CA TYR A 104 -13.08 17.36 -12.11
C TYR A 104 -11.74 16.93 -11.51
N ALA A 105 -10.87 17.92 -11.28
CA ALA A 105 -9.68 17.77 -10.45
C ALA A 105 -9.93 18.53 -9.14
N ILE A 106 -10.13 17.78 -8.05
CA ILE A 106 -10.47 18.35 -6.74
C ILE A 106 -9.16 18.55 -5.98
N GLY A 107 -8.80 19.81 -5.71
CA GLY A 107 -7.63 20.16 -4.92
C GLY A 107 -7.89 20.04 -3.42
N PHE A 108 -6.99 19.36 -2.72
CA PHE A 108 -6.96 19.22 -1.26
C PHE A 108 -5.67 19.77 -0.69
N ASP A 109 -5.77 20.55 0.39
CA ASP A 109 -4.59 20.98 1.14
C ASP A 109 -3.88 19.75 1.74
N PHE A 110 -2.62 19.57 1.35
CA PHE A 110 -1.83 18.41 1.74
C PHE A 110 -1.57 18.37 3.26
N ASN A 111 -1.35 19.54 3.88
CA ASN A 111 -1.06 19.62 5.31
C ASN A 111 -2.32 19.37 6.14
N GLU A 112 -3.47 19.88 5.70
CA GLU A 112 -4.75 19.59 6.36
C GLU A 112 -5.12 18.10 6.22
N LEU A 113 -4.93 17.50 5.06
CA LEU A 113 -5.10 16.05 4.89
C LEU A 113 -4.18 15.23 5.80
N ARG A 114 -2.94 15.67 5.99
CA ARG A 114 -1.98 15.01 6.88
C ARG A 114 -2.36 15.12 8.35
N LYS A 115 -3.03 16.20 8.75
CA LYS A 115 -3.56 16.38 10.12
C LYS A 115 -4.77 15.49 10.39
N LEU A 116 -5.49 15.08 9.35
CA LEU A 116 -6.77 14.40 9.47
C LEU A 116 -6.67 12.93 9.96
N SER A 117 -5.49 12.31 10.17
CA SER A 117 -5.45 11.14 11.07
C SER A 117 -4.07 10.63 11.55
N GLU A 118 -4.14 9.89 12.67
CA GLU A 118 -3.22 8.83 13.13
C GLU A 118 -3.53 7.44 12.49
N ASP A 119 -4.60 7.33 11.70
CA ASP A 119 -5.24 6.09 11.22
C ASP A 119 -4.96 5.74 9.73
N TYR A 120 -4.28 6.60 8.99
CA TYR A 120 -3.89 6.38 7.60
C TYR A 120 -2.53 7.01 7.29
N ASP A 121 -1.79 6.38 6.38
CA ASP A 121 -0.53 6.87 5.87
C ASP A 121 -0.75 7.69 4.59
N ILE A 122 0.02 8.76 4.40
CA ILE A 122 0.08 9.48 3.12
C ILE A 122 1.49 9.34 2.56
N SER A 123 1.63 8.82 1.34
CA SER A 123 2.93 8.53 0.75
C SER A 123 2.96 8.75 -0.74
N SER A 124 4.06 9.31 -1.24
CA SER A 124 4.33 9.40 -2.67
C SER A 124 4.63 8.01 -3.24
N CYS A 125 4.11 7.73 -4.42
CA CYS A 125 4.52 6.54 -5.16
C CYS A 125 5.96 6.70 -5.65
N THR A 126 6.72 5.61 -5.62
CA THR A 126 8.07 5.53 -6.17
C THR A 126 8.07 4.79 -7.49
N TYR A 127 8.72 5.41 -8.48
CA TYR A 127 8.82 4.93 -9.86
C TYR A 127 10.27 4.58 -10.24
N VAL A 128 11.21 4.88 -9.34
CA VAL A 128 12.64 4.72 -9.55
C VAL A 128 13.12 3.49 -8.80
N ALA A 129 13.70 2.55 -9.54
CA ALA A 129 14.21 1.30 -8.98
C ALA A 129 15.20 1.53 -7.82
N GLU A 130 15.99 2.60 -7.82
CA GLU A 130 16.99 2.89 -6.77
C GLU A 130 16.37 3.26 -5.41
N ASP A 131 15.30 4.05 -5.40
CA ASP A 131 14.59 4.41 -4.17
C ASP A 131 13.75 3.23 -3.66
N ALA A 132 13.14 2.48 -4.58
CA ALA A 132 12.55 1.18 -4.24
C ALA A 132 13.61 0.27 -3.62
N VAL A 133 14.83 0.20 -4.18
CA VAL A 133 15.94 -0.62 -3.66
C VAL A 133 16.35 -0.21 -2.24
N LYS A 134 16.31 1.08 -1.87
CA LYS A 134 16.56 1.49 -0.47
C LYS A 134 15.52 0.90 0.48
N LEU A 135 14.25 0.94 0.10
CA LEU A 135 13.17 0.37 0.90
C LEU A 135 13.26 -1.16 0.96
N TRP A 136 13.60 -1.81 -0.16
CA TRP A 136 13.89 -3.25 -0.19
C TRP A 136 15.08 -3.64 0.69
N LYS A 137 16.13 -2.80 0.77
CA LYS A 137 17.25 -3.00 1.72
C LYS A 137 16.79 -2.99 3.17
N SER A 138 15.86 -2.11 3.55
CA SER A 138 15.27 -2.12 4.89
C SER A 138 14.57 -3.45 5.17
N LEU A 139 13.76 -3.93 4.20
CA LEU A 139 13.06 -5.21 4.33
C LEU A 139 14.02 -6.40 4.53
N ILE A 140 15.17 -6.38 3.86
CA ILE A 140 16.22 -7.41 4.03
C ILE A 140 16.86 -7.31 5.41
N SER A 141 17.15 -6.10 5.89
CA SER A 141 17.70 -5.91 7.23
C SER A 141 16.76 -6.42 8.32
N ASP A 142 15.45 -6.18 8.17
CA ASP A 142 14.42 -6.70 9.09
C ASP A 142 14.43 -8.23 9.09
N PHE A 143 14.61 -8.86 7.93
CA PHE A 143 14.73 -10.30 7.83
C PHE A 143 16.01 -10.85 8.46
N GLN A 144 17.16 -10.25 8.17
CA GLN A 144 18.45 -10.64 8.75
C GLN A 144 18.41 -10.61 10.28
N LYS A 145 17.72 -9.61 10.85
CA LYS A 145 17.48 -9.53 12.29
C LYS A 145 16.67 -10.73 12.81
N MET A 146 15.61 -11.14 12.10
CA MET A 146 14.82 -12.34 12.46
C MET A 146 15.65 -13.61 12.36
N GLU A 147 16.46 -13.75 11.31
CA GLU A 147 17.33 -14.91 11.11
C GLU A 147 18.35 -15.05 12.25
N ASN A 148 19.04 -13.95 12.61
CA ASN A 148 19.99 -13.95 13.72
C ASN A 148 19.32 -14.39 15.03
N LYS A 149 18.10 -13.90 15.31
CA LYS A 149 17.31 -14.34 16.48
C LYS A 149 17.03 -15.85 16.46
N ILE A 150 16.60 -16.39 15.31
CA ILE A 150 16.35 -17.83 15.15
C ILE A 150 17.63 -18.62 15.45
N GLN A 151 18.75 -18.23 14.85
CA GLN A 151 20.03 -18.93 15.03
C GLN A 151 20.48 -18.91 16.50
N GLU A 152 20.42 -17.76 17.16
CA GLU A 152 20.74 -17.63 18.58
C GLU A 152 19.84 -18.50 19.46
N SER A 153 18.54 -18.53 19.20
CA SER A 153 17.58 -19.35 19.95
C SER A 153 17.81 -20.86 19.77
N ILE A 154 18.13 -21.29 18.54
CA ILE A 154 18.49 -22.69 18.26
C ILE A 154 19.75 -23.08 19.03
N LEU A 155 20.79 -22.23 19.02
CA LEU A 155 22.03 -22.46 19.76
C LEU A 155 21.81 -22.56 21.28
N LYS A 156 20.84 -21.81 21.81
CA LYS A 156 20.43 -21.88 23.23
C LYS A 156 19.55 -23.09 23.56
N GLY A 157 19.12 -23.87 22.57
CA GLY A 157 18.20 -25.00 22.76
C GLY A 157 16.80 -24.56 23.18
N GLU A 158 16.36 -23.36 22.78
CA GLU A 158 15.04 -22.85 23.13
C GLU A 158 13.93 -23.68 22.46
N PRO A 159 12.82 -23.97 23.16
CA PRO A 159 11.65 -24.58 22.55
C PRO A 159 11.11 -23.75 21.39
N GLU A 160 10.73 -24.40 20.30
CA GLU A 160 10.22 -23.77 19.07
C GLU A 160 9.13 -22.72 19.32
N ARG A 161 8.23 -22.98 20.27
CA ARG A 161 7.17 -22.04 20.65
C ARG A 161 7.72 -20.66 21.08
N LEU A 162 8.78 -20.63 21.88
CA LEU A 162 9.37 -19.37 22.36
C LEU A 162 10.08 -18.62 21.23
N ILE A 163 10.68 -19.35 20.30
CA ILE A 163 11.27 -18.79 19.08
C ILE A 163 10.20 -18.07 18.27
N VAL A 164 9.07 -18.75 17.99
CA VAL A 164 7.94 -18.16 17.24
C VAL A 164 7.37 -16.93 17.95
N GLU A 165 7.17 -17.00 19.26
CA GLU A 165 6.68 -15.87 20.06
C GLU A 165 7.64 -14.66 19.96
N SER A 166 8.95 -14.88 19.98
CA SER A 166 9.98 -13.82 19.90
C SER A 166 10.08 -13.10 18.56
N LEU A 167 9.62 -13.74 17.47
CA LEU A 167 9.71 -13.24 16.10
C LEU A 167 8.45 -12.51 15.64
N ARG A 168 7.36 -12.63 16.41
CA ARG A 168 6.03 -12.18 15.99
C ARG A 168 6.00 -10.71 15.56
N GLU A 169 6.61 -9.82 16.33
CA GLU A 169 6.62 -8.39 16.04
C GLU A 169 7.47 -8.05 14.81
N ASP A 170 8.68 -8.63 14.71
CA ASP A 170 9.56 -8.43 13.57
C ASP A 170 8.91 -8.92 12.27
N TYR A 171 8.23 -10.08 12.34
CA TYR A 171 7.49 -10.63 11.20
C TYR A 171 6.31 -9.74 10.80
N ILE A 172 5.54 -9.21 11.76
CA ILE A 172 4.46 -8.25 11.48
C ILE A 172 5.01 -7.00 10.81
N GLN A 173 6.12 -6.45 11.32
CA GLN A 173 6.73 -5.25 10.76
C GLN A 173 7.24 -5.49 9.34
N PHE A 174 8.01 -6.56 9.13
CA PHE A 174 8.47 -7.00 7.82
C PHE A 174 7.32 -7.11 6.82
N PHE A 175 6.24 -7.76 7.24
CA PHE A 175 5.05 -7.94 6.43
C PHE A 175 4.38 -6.61 6.05
N LEU A 176 4.18 -5.70 7.01
CA LEU A 176 3.60 -4.38 6.74
C LEU A 176 4.45 -3.58 5.77
N THR A 177 5.78 -3.57 5.95
CA THR A 177 6.73 -2.92 5.04
C THR A 177 6.62 -3.49 3.62
N ARG A 178 6.56 -4.83 3.49
CA ARG A 178 6.40 -5.50 2.19
C ARG A 178 5.09 -5.11 1.49
N VAL A 179 3.97 -5.09 2.21
CA VAL A 179 2.66 -4.71 1.63
C VAL A 179 2.67 -3.25 1.23
N PHE A 180 3.20 -2.39 2.09
CA PHE A 180 3.39 -0.97 1.79
C PHE A 180 4.18 -0.77 0.48
N LEU A 181 5.28 -1.51 0.29
CA LEU A 181 6.07 -1.45 -0.94
C LEU A 181 5.29 -1.85 -2.18
N GLN A 182 4.43 -2.87 -2.10
CA GLN A 182 3.57 -3.26 -3.22
C GLN A 182 2.56 -2.16 -3.59
N ILE A 183 2.18 -1.33 -2.61
CA ILE A 183 1.24 -0.23 -2.80
C ILE A 183 1.92 1.01 -3.38
N ILE A 184 3.15 1.33 -2.97
CA ILE A 184 3.79 2.58 -3.41
C ILE A 184 4.73 2.41 -4.59
N CYS A 185 5.23 1.21 -4.88
CA CYS A 185 6.12 0.97 -6.02
C CYS A 185 5.32 0.75 -7.31
N LYS A 186 5.46 1.66 -8.27
CA LYS A 186 4.78 1.58 -9.57
C LYS A 186 5.78 1.40 -10.70
N HIS A 187 5.32 0.78 -11.80
CA HIS A 187 6.12 0.67 -13.01
C HIS A 187 6.51 2.07 -13.53
N PRO A 188 7.73 2.28 -14.07
CA PRO A 188 8.20 3.60 -14.51
C PRO A 188 7.29 4.29 -15.53
N ASP A 189 6.54 3.54 -16.33
CA ASP A 189 5.59 4.08 -17.31
C ASP A 189 4.47 4.92 -16.67
N TYR A 190 4.17 4.71 -15.39
CA TYR A 190 3.18 5.50 -14.63
C TYR A 190 3.78 6.74 -13.95
N ASN A 191 5.07 7.05 -14.14
CA ASN A 191 5.73 8.21 -13.50
C ASN A 191 5.09 9.56 -13.89
N GLU A 192 4.36 9.62 -15.00
CA GLU A 192 3.59 10.80 -15.37
C GLU A 192 2.45 11.11 -14.40
N GLU A 193 1.92 10.13 -13.65
CA GLU A 193 0.79 10.33 -12.74
C GLU A 193 1.15 11.19 -11.52
N LYS A 194 2.45 11.24 -11.17
CA LYS A 194 2.96 11.96 -9.98
C LYS A 194 2.11 11.66 -8.74
N GLU A 195 1.91 10.37 -8.50
CA GLU A 195 0.89 9.90 -7.57
C GLU A 195 1.32 10.03 -6.11
N ILE A 196 0.36 10.44 -5.28
CA ILE A 196 0.39 10.36 -3.83
C ILE A 196 -0.81 9.51 -3.40
N ARG A 197 -0.58 8.55 -2.52
CA ARG A 197 -1.59 7.67 -1.96
C ARG A 197 -1.89 8.02 -0.52
N ILE A 198 -3.17 8.09 -0.21
CA ILE A 198 -3.67 7.83 1.14
C ILE A 198 -3.83 6.32 1.27
N ILE A 199 -3.30 5.72 2.33
CA ILE A 199 -3.23 4.28 2.55
C ILE A 199 -3.81 3.96 3.91
N LYS A 200 -4.79 3.05 3.96
CA LYS A 200 -5.45 2.65 5.21
C LYS A 200 -5.52 1.15 5.32
N PHE A 201 -4.98 0.62 6.41
CA PHE A 201 -5.04 -0.79 6.76
C PHE A 201 -6.26 -1.06 7.64
N LEU A 202 -7.13 -1.99 7.22
CA LEU A 202 -8.29 -2.40 8.00
C LEU A 202 -8.28 -3.90 8.23
N LYS A 203 -8.88 -4.33 9.35
CA LYS A 203 -9.23 -5.74 9.53
C LYS A 203 -10.37 -6.10 8.58
N ALA A 204 -10.30 -7.26 7.95
CA ALA A 204 -11.39 -7.74 7.12
C ALA A 204 -12.68 -7.91 7.93
N GLY A 205 -13.81 -7.57 7.31
CA GLY A 205 -15.11 -7.53 7.99
C GLY A 205 -15.28 -6.36 8.97
N ALA A 206 -14.40 -5.36 8.96
CA ALA A 206 -14.63 -4.11 9.68
C ALA A 206 -15.96 -3.46 9.21
N LYS A 207 -16.71 -2.89 10.17
CA LYS A 207 -18.06 -2.33 9.93
C LYS A 207 -18.10 -1.18 8.92
N ASP A 208 -16.97 -0.55 8.64
CA ASP A 208 -16.84 0.59 7.73
C ASP A 208 -16.35 0.20 6.33
N ILE A 209 -16.43 -1.09 5.96
CA ILE A 209 -16.20 -1.56 4.59
C ILE A 209 -17.55 -1.61 3.88
N PHE A 210 -17.68 -0.83 2.80
CA PHE A 210 -18.87 -0.79 1.95
C PHE A 210 -18.54 -1.35 0.56
N PHE A 211 -19.55 -1.46 -0.30
CA PHE A 211 -19.39 -1.94 -1.67
C PHE A 211 -19.92 -0.91 -2.66
N HIS A 212 -19.29 -0.83 -3.83
CA HIS A 212 -19.76 -0.01 -4.95
C HIS A 212 -19.48 -0.67 -6.30
N PRO A 213 -20.32 -0.43 -7.33
CA PRO A 213 -20.04 -0.86 -8.70
C PRO A 213 -18.75 -0.24 -9.25
N SER A 214 -17.92 -1.03 -9.90
CA SER A 214 -16.72 -0.58 -10.60
C SER A 214 -16.59 -1.33 -11.93
N ASN A 215 -15.62 -0.93 -12.75
CA ASN A 215 -15.28 -1.65 -13.98
C ASN A 215 -14.84 -3.10 -13.72
N ALA A 216 -14.49 -3.45 -12.48
CA ALA A 216 -14.12 -4.79 -12.03
C ALA A 216 -15.28 -5.54 -11.32
N GLY A 217 -16.50 -5.00 -11.30
CA GLY A 217 -17.66 -5.62 -10.63
C GLY A 217 -18.04 -4.89 -9.34
N LEU A 218 -18.13 -5.59 -8.21
CA LEU A 218 -18.34 -4.98 -6.89
C LEU A 218 -16.99 -4.80 -6.20
N SER A 219 -16.58 -3.55 -5.96
CA SER A 219 -15.35 -3.23 -5.24
C SER A 219 -15.64 -2.83 -3.80
N HIS A 220 -14.78 -3.23 -2.87
CA HIS A 220 -14.82 -2.73 -1.51
C HIS A 220 -14.35 -1.27 -1.47
N ILE A 221 -14.99 -0.48 -0.62
CA ILE A 221 -14.57 0.88 -0.31
C ILE A 221 -14.52 1.11 1.20
N ASN A 222 -13.60 1.97 1.63
CA ASN A 222 -13.65 2.58 2.96
C ASN A 222 -13.90 4.08 2.85
N ARG A 223 -14.66 4.63 3.80
CA ARG A 223 -14.99 6.06 3.84
C ARG A 223 -14.03 6.77 4.79
N CYS A 224 -13.32 7.76 4.30
CA CYS A 224 -12.62 8.71 5.17
C CYS A 224 -13.57 9.86 5.52
N LYS A 225 -13.85 10.05 6.81
CA LYS A 225 -14.75 11.11 7.29
C LYS A 225 -13.94 12.35 7.61
N ASN A 226 -14.41 13.50 7.16
CA ASN A 226 -14.00 14.77 7.74
C ASN A 226 -14.74 14.91 9.09
N GLU A 227 -14.02 14.87 10.22
CA GLU A 227 -14.63 14.83 11.57
C GLU A 227 -15.40 16.10 11.96
N GLN A 228 -15.44 17.13 11.11
CA GLN A 228 -16.09 18.41 11.44
C GLN A 228 -17.63 18.36 11.53
N ASN A 229 -18.27 17.22 11.25
CA ASN A 229 -19.72 17.06 11.43
C ASN A 229 -20.06 15.84 12.31
N ARG A 230 -19.80 15.95 13.62
CA ARG A 230 -20.67 15.26 14.59
C ARG A 230 -21.97 16.06 14.67
N PRO A 231 -23.16 15.46 14.47
CA PRO A 231 -24.42 16.16 14.72
C PRO A 231 -24.43 16.61 16.18
N ARG A 232 -24.77 17.89 16.41
CA ARG A 232 -25.14 18.40 17.72
C ARG A 232 -26.45 17.76 18.18
#